data_AF-A0A6D0IML2-F1
#
_entry.id   AF-A0A6D0IML2-F1
#
_cell.length_a   1.000
_cell.length_b   1.000
_cell.length_c   1.000
_cell.angle_alpha   90.00
_cell.angle_beta   90.00
_cell.angle_gamma   90.00
#
_symmetry.space_group_name_H-M   'P 1'
#
loop_
_entity.id
_entity.type
_entity.pdbx_description
1 polymer ?
#
loop_
_entity_poly.entity_id
_entity_poly.type
_entity_poly.pdbx_seq_one_letter_code
_entity_poly.pdbx_strand_id
1 'polypeptide(L)'
;VMEQTQCDGFRLDAVKHIPAWFYKEWIEHVQEVAPKPLFIVAEYWSHEVDKLQTYIDQVEGKTMLFDAPLQMKFHEASRMGRDYDMTQIFTGTLVEADPFHAVTLVANHDTQPLQALEAPVEPWFKPLAYALILLRENGVPSVFYPDLYGAHYEDVGGDGQTYPIDMPIIEQLDELILARQRFAHGVQTLFFDHPNCIA
;
A
#
# COMPACT_ATOMS: atom_id res chain seq x y z
N VAL A 1 13.72 -16.17 15.35
CA VAL A 1 13.58 -14.80 14.80
C VAL A 1 13.20 -13.81 15.89
N MET A 2 11.98 -13.83 16.45
CA MET A 2 11.54 -12.84 17.45
C MET A 2 12.49 -12.66 18.63
N GLU A 3 12.95 -13.75 19.25
CA GLU A 3 13.91 -13.69 20.36
C GLU A 3 15.26 -13.07 19.98
N GLN A 4 15.69 -13.27 18.73
CA GLN A 4 17.01 -12.82 18.24
C GLN A 4 16.99 -11.37 17.77
N THR A 5 15.90 -10.93 17.14
CA THR A 5 15.80 -9.61 16.50
C THR A 5 14.98 -8.63 17.32
N GLN A 6 14.17 -9.11 18.26
CA GLN A 6 13.21 -8.31 19.03
C GLN A 6 12.26 -7.52 18.11
N CYS A 7 11.87 -8.13 16.98
CA CYS A 7 10.94 -7.50 16.04
C CYS A 7 9.52 -7.40 16.60
N ASP A 8 8.81 -6.37 16.18
CA ASP A 8 7.47 -6.01 16.69
C ASP A 8 6.34 -6.39 15.72
N GLY A 9 6.67 -7.11 14.67
CA GLY A 9 5.73 -7.45 13.61
C GLY A 9 6.36 -8.18 12.44
N PHE A 10 5.52 -8.52 11.48
CA PHE A 10 5.90 -9.26 10.28
C PHE A 10 5.21 -8.70 9.03
N ARG A 11 5.97 -8.69 7.92
CA ARG A 11 5.42 -8.61 6.57
C ARG A 11 5.51 -10.00 5.95
N LEU A 12 4.37 -10.61 5.64
CA LEU A 12 4.28 -11.94 5.06
C LEU A 12 4.32 -11.83 3.53
N ASP A 13 5.25 -12.55 2.92
CA ASP A 13 5.48 -12.55 1.47
C ASP A 13 4.60 -13.58 0.76
N ALA A 14 4.13 -13.25 -0.45
CA ALA A 14 3.55 -14.17 -1.42
C ALA A 14 2.39 -15.03 -0.89
N VAL A 15 1.54 -14.47 -0.01
CA VAL A 15 0.64 -15.30 0.79
C VAL A 15 -0.46 -15.99 -0.01
N LYS A 16 -0.75 -15.49 -1.22
CA LYS A 16 -1.69 -16.12 -2.17
C LYS A 16 -1.22 -17.51 -2.66
N HIS A 17 0.05 -17.84 -2.46
CA HIS A 17 0.66 -19.09 -2.92
C HIS A 17 0.84 -20.14 -1.81
N ILE A 18 0.49 -19.81 -0.57
CA ILE A 18 0.57 -20.71 0.59
C ILE A 18 -0.84 -20.88 1.15
N PRO A 19 -1.24 -22.09 1.58
CA PRO A 19 -2.59 -22.31 2.09
C PRO A 19 -2.94 -21.38 3.27
N ALA A 20 -4.10 -20.73 3.21
CA ALA A 20 -4.51 -19.76 4.24
C ALA A 20 -4.55 -20.34 5.65
N TRP A 21 -4.93 -21.63 5.80
CA TRP A 21 -4.93 -22.31 7.10
C TRP A 21 -3.55 -22.32 7.77
N PHE A 22 -2.47 -22.42 6.98
CA PHE A 22 -1.10 -22.39 7.52
C PHE A 22 -0.79 -21.02 8.11
N TYR A 23 -1.11 -19.94 7.39
CA TYR A 23 -0.88 -18.60 7.92
C TYR A 23 -1.76 -18.29 9.12
N LYS A 24 -3.00 -18.75 9.12
CA LYS A 24 -3.86 -18.63 10.30
C LYS A 24 -3.20 -19.25 11.53
N GLU A 25 -2.82 -20.53 11.45
CA GLU A 25 -2.17 -21.23 12.57
C GLU A 25 -0.83 -20.58 12.95
N TRP A 26 -0.04 -20.15 11.96
CA TRP A 26 1.24 -19.49 12.21
C TRP A 26 1.03 -18.14 12.91
N ILE A 27 0.07 -17.32 12.47
CA ILE A 27 -0.27 -16.03 13.08
C ILE A 27 -0.73 -16.25 14.53
N GLU A 28 -1.63 -17.21 14.76
CA GLU A 28 -2.10 -17.57 16.10
C GLU A 28 -0.93 -17.95 17.01
N HIS A 29 -0.03 -18.80 16.51
CA HIS A 29 1.14 -19.23 17.27
C HIS A 29 2.08 -18.07 17.61
N VAL A 30 2.43 -17.21 16.64
CA VAL A 30 3.35 -16.10 16.92
C VAL A 30 2.74 -15.06 17.84
N GLN A 31 1.42 -14.82 17.76
CA GLN A 31 0.71 -13.94 18.69
C GLN A 31 0.66 -14.53 20.10
N GLU A 32 0.46 -15.84 20.25
CA GLU A 32 0.41 -16.52 21.56
C GLU A 32 1.75 -16.44 22.30
N VAL A 33 2.86 -16.67 21.60
CA VAL A 33 4.19 -16.71 22.22
C VAL A 33 4.86 -15.33 22.31
N ALA A 34 4.34 -14.32 21.63
CA ALA A 34 4.91 -12.98 21.67
C ALA A 34 4.64 -12.28 23.01
N PRO A 35 5.62 -11.54 23.56
CA PRO A 35 5.45 -10.81 24.81
C PRO A 35 4.51 -9.60 24.68
N LYS A 36 4.17 -9.21 23.45
CA LYS A 36 3.26 -8.11 23.10
C LYS A 36 2.58 -8.40 21.76
N PRO A 37 1.41 -7.80 21.48
CA PRO A 37 0.75 -7.95 20.20
C PRO A 37 1.67 -7.55 19.04
N LEU A 38 1.74 -8.39 18.02
CA LEU A 38 2.53 -8.15 16.82
C LEU A 38 1.67 -7.50 15.74
N PHE A 39 2.23 -6.51 15.06
CA PHE A 39 1.64 -5.98 13.83
C PHE A 39 1.95 -6.93 12.66
N ILE A 40 0.92 -7.41 11.96
CA ILE A 40 1.12 -8.35 10.84
C ILE A 40 0.38 -7.83 9.62
N VAL A 41 1.12 -7.71 8.52
CA VAL A 41 0.60 -7.39 7.19
C VAL A 41 1.05 -8.45 6.21
N ALA A 42 0.19 -8.86 5.30
CA ALA A 42 0.49 -9.86 4.28
C ALA A 42 0.35 -9.28 2.86
N GLU A 43 1.24 -9.74 1.98
CA GLU A 43 1.18 -9.46 0.55
C GLU A 43 0.34 -10.55 -0.13
N TYR A 44 -0.97 -10.26 -0.25
CA TYR A 44 -1.86 -10.94 -1.17
C TYR A 44 -2.04 -10.03 -2.39
N TRP A 45 -1.16 -10.12 -3.39
CA TRP A 45 -1.27 -9.22 -4.55
C TRP A 45 -2.37 -9.65 -5.53
N SER A 46 -3.53 -8.99 -5.42
CA SER A 46 -4.67 -9.07 -6.34
C SER A 46 -5.39 -7.73 -6.39
N HIS A 47 -5.88 -7.33 -7.56
CA HIS A 47 -6.68 -6.11 -7.74
C HIS A 47 -8.20 -6.35 -7.57
N GLU A 48 -8.60 -7.57 -7.16
CA GLU A 48 -9.99 -7.93 -6.89
C GLU A 48 -10.23 -7.90 -5.38
N VAL A 49 -10.97 -6.89 -4.89
CA VAL A 49 -11.22 -6.68 -3.45
C VAL A 49 -11.86 -7.90 -2.78
N ASP A 50 -12.77 -8.60 -3.49
CA ASP A 50 -13.44 -9.81 -2.98
C ASP A 50 -12.45 -10.93 -2.63
N LYS A 51 -11.33 -11.06 -3.36
CA LYS A 51 -10.29 -12.05 -3.06
C LYS A 51 -9.53 -11.69 -1.79
N LEU A 52 -9.28 -10.40 -1.57
CA LEU A 52 -8.64 -9.90 -0.35
C LEU A 52 -9.54 -10.14 0.86
N GLN A 53 -10.82 -9.79 0.77
CA GLN A 53 -11.79 -10.04 1.84
C GLN A 53 -11.95 -11.54 2.12
N THR A 54 -12.04 -12.37 1.08
CA THR A 54 -12.09 -13.83 1.24
C THR A 54 -10.86 -14.35 1.99
N TYR A 55 -9.66 -13.84 1.69
CA TYR A 55 -8.46 -14.26 2.41
C TYR A 55 -8.46 -13.78 3.87
N ILE A 56 -8.88 -12.54 4.13
CA ILE A 56 -9.06 -12.00 5.49
C ILE A 56 -10.01 -12.91 6.29
N ASP A 57 -11.15 -13.31 5.70
CA ASP A 57 -12.10 -14.23 6.33
C ASP A 57 -11.48 -15.60 6.61
N GLN A 58 -10.71 -16.16 5.68
CA GLN A 58 -10.04 -17.46 5.85
C GLN A 58 -9.04 -17.49 7.00
N VAL A 59 -8.42 -16.35 7.30
CA VAL A 59 -7.51 -16.19 8.46
C VAL A 59 -8.21 -15.53 9.66
N GLU A 60 -9.52 -15.36 9.61
CA GLU A 60 -10.39 -14.78 10.65
C GLU A 60 -9.94 -13.37 11.09
N GLY A 61 -9.57 -12.51 10.14
CA GLY A 61 -9.18 -11.11 10.43
C GLY A 61 -7.85 -10.95 11.17
N LYS A 62 -7.04 -12.02 11.28
CA LYS A 62 -5.81 -11.99 12.10
C LYS A 62 -4.62 -11.26 11.46
N THR A 63 -4.75 -10.78 10.23
CA THR A 63 -3.72 -10.00 9.52
C THR A 63 -4.36 -8.87 8.74
N MET A 64 -3.57 -7.81 8.52
CA MET A 64 -3.87 -6.81 7.51
C MET A 64 -3.32 -7.26 6.15
N LEU A 65 -3.79 -6.65 5.06
CA LEU A 65 -3.28 -6.84 3.70
C LEU A 65 -2.87 -5.51 3.07
N PHE A 66 -1.91 -5.56 2.14
CA PHE A 66 -1.63 -4.40 1.29
C PHE A 66 -2.80 -4.13 0.33
N ASP A 67 -3.19 -2.86 0.23
CA ASP A 67 -4.26 -2.41 -0.68
C ASP A 67 -3.74 -2.27 -2.13
N ALA A 68 -3.45 -3.40 -2.75
CA ALA A 68 -3.05 -3.47 -4.16
C ALA A 68 -4.09 -2.86 -5.13
N PRO A 69 -5.42 -2.99 -4.92
CA PRO A 69 -6.41 -2.28 -5.73
C PRO A 69 -6.20 -0.77 -5.69
N LEU A 70 -6.01 -0.16 -4.50
CA LEU A 70 -5.76 1.28 -4.39
C LEU A 70 -4.47 1.71 -5.09
N GLN A 71 -3.40 0.91 -4.96
CA GLN A 71 -2.14 1.17 -5.68
C GLN A 71 -2.37 1.21 -7.19
N MET A 72 -3.14 0.26 -7.75
CA MET A 72 -3.49 0.25 -9.17
C MET A 72 -4.34 1.47 -9.56
N LYS A 73 -5.29 1.90 -8.71
CA LYS A 73 -6.06 3.13 -8.95
C LYS A 73 -5.15 4.37 -9.06
N PHE A 74 -4.12 4.47 -8.23
CA PHE A 74 -3.14 5.56 -8.33
C PHE A 74 -2.31 5.49 -9.62
N HIS A 75 -1.89 4.28 -10.03
CA HIS A 75 -1.21 4.09 -11.31
C HIS A 75 -2.08 4.57 -12.48
N GLU A 76 -3.33 4.12 -12.54
CA GLU A 76 -4.31 4.48 -13.58
C GLU A 76 -4.58 6.00 -13.62
N ALA A 77 -4.91 6.60 -12.46
CA ALA A 77 -5.16 8.04 -12.34
C ALA A 77 -3.96 8.86 -12.82
N SER A 78 -2.75 8.45 -12.45
CA SER A 78 -1.52 9.17 -12.83
C SER A 78 -1.25 9.15 -14.34
N ARG A 79 -1.74 8.14 -15.06
CA ARG A 79 -1.58 7.99 -16.51
C ARG A 79 -2.72 8.62 -17.31
N MET A 80 -3.95 8.51 -16.81
CA MET A 80 -5.14 9.09 -17.44
C MET A 80 -5.23 10.60 -17.22
N GLY A 81 -4.60 11.12 -16.16
CA GLY A 81 -4.63 12.53 -15.81
C GLY A 81 -6.07 13.01 -15.62
N ARG A 82 -6.45 14.10 -16.29
CA ARG A 82 -7.77 14.75 -16.16
C ARG A 82 -8.97 13.92 -16.59
N ASP A 83 -8.74 12.81 -17.30
CA ASP A 83 -9.79 11.94 -17.81
C ASP A 83 -10.14 10.84 -16.79
N TYR A 84 -9.36 10.69 -15.72
CA TYR A 84 -9.72 9.85 -14.59
C TYR A 84 -10.75 10.55 -13.71
N ASP A 85 -11.84 9.85 -13.36
CA ASP A 85 -12.83 10.37 -12.42
C ASP A 85 -12.35 10.16 -10.98
N MET A 86 -11.79 11.20 -10.37
CA MET A 86 -11.27 11.16 -9.01
C MET A 86 -12.31 10.82 -7.94
N THR A 87 -13.61 10.97 -8.22
CA THR A 87 -14.66 10.54 -7.28
C THR A 87 -14.64 9.03 -7.04
N GLN A 88 -14.03 8.26 -7.96
CA GLN A 88 -13.95 6.81 -7.93
C GLN A 88 -12.60 6.28 -7.39
N ILE A 89 -11.72 7.15 -6.90
CA ILE A 89 -10.33 6.77 -6.57
C ILE A 89 -10.24 5.69 -5.48
N PHE A 90 -11.23 5.62 -4.57
CA PHE A 90 -11.33 4.59 -3.52
C PHE A 90 -12.30 3.46 -3.86
N THR A 91 -13.05 3.55 -4.96
CA THR A 91 -14.09 2.58 -5.27
C THR A 91 -13.49 1.22 -5.60
N GLY A 92 -13.94 0.19 -4.88
CA GLY A 92 -13.44 -1.17 -5.02
C GLY A 92 -12.03 -1.36 -4.45
N THR A 93 -11.64 -0.55 -3.46
CA THR A 93 -10.37 -0.69 -2.75
C THR A 93 -10.54 -1.39 -1.41
N LEU A 94 -9.47 -1.98 -0.88
CA LEU A 94 -9.56 -2.66 0.41
C LEU A 94 -9.84 -1.65 1.53
N VAL A 95 -9.25 -0.46 1.50
CA VAL A 95 -9.48 0.56 2.53
C VAL A 95 -10.90 1.12 2.53
N GLU A 96 -11.61 1.07 1.40
CA GLU A 96 -13.03 1.40 1.33
C GLU A 96 -13.90 0.29 1.96
N ALA A 97 -13.58 -0.97 1.66
CA ALA A 97 -14.39 -2.12 2.08
C ALA A 97 -14.12 -2.55 3.54
N ASP A 98 -12.85 -2.50 3.98
CA ASP A 98 -12.38 -2.92 5.29
C ASP A 98 -11.17 -2.09 5.76
N PRO A 99 -11.39 -0.88 6.29
CA PRO A 99 -10.32 0.03 6.70
C PRO A 99 -9.48 -0.50 7.86
N PHE A 100 -9.96 -1.49 8.64
CA PHE A 100 -9.24 -2.05 9.78
C PHE A 100 -8.20 -3.10 9.37
N HIS A 101 -8.32 -3.65 8.16
CA HIS A 101 -7.39 -4.65 7.63
C HIS A 101 -6.60 -4.15 6.41
N ALA A 102 -6.64 -2.85 6.12
CA ALA A 102 -5.97 -2.25 4.95
C ALA A 102 -4.65 -1.55 5.31
N VAL A 103 -3.55 -1.97 4.69
CA VAL A 103 -2.30 -1.20 4.60
C VAL A 103 -2.22 -0.54 3.24
N THR A 104 -2.45 0.77 3.19
CA THR A 104 -2.48 1.55 1.95
C THR A 104 -1.07 1.96 1.52
N LEU A 105 -0.78 1.91 0.22
CA LEU A 105 0.53 2.21 -0.35
C LEU A 105 0.41 2.92 -1.71
N VAL A 106 1.42 3.71 -2.07
CA VAL A 106 1.56 4.34 -3.40
C VAL A 106 2.44 3.51 -4.34
N ALA A 107 3.49 2.91 -3.79
CA ALA A 107 4.46 2.11 -4.52
C ALA A 107 5.16 1.12 -3.58
N ASN A 108 5.79 0.10 -4.16
CA ASN A 108 6.68 -0.83 -3.48
C ASN A 108 7.75 -1.33 -4.46
N HIS A 109 8.62 -2.22 -3.97
CA HIS A 109 9.70 -2.82 -4.75
C HIS A 109 9.23 -3.65 -5.96
N ASP A 110 8.01 -4.17 -5.98
CA ASP A 110 7.49 -4.93 -7.12
C ASP A 110 6.86 -4.05 -8.21
N THR A 111 6.39 -2.85 -7.84
CA THR A 111 5.64 -1.93 -8.72
C THR A 111 6.48 -0.81 -9.32
N GLN A 112 7.71 -0.62 -8.85
CA GLN A 112 8.67 0.32 -9.44
C GLN A 112 9.07 -0.12 -10.88
N PRO A 113 9.66 0.77 -11.69
CA PRO A 113 9.96 0.47 -13.09
C PRO A 113 10.80 -0.79 -13.30
N LEU A 114 10.49 -1.54 -14.34
CA LEU A 114 11.16 -2.78 -14.74
C LEU A 114 11.17 -3.90 -13.67
N GLN A 115 10.20 -3.92 -12.76
CA GLN A 115 10.04 -5.00 -11.77
C GLN A 115 8.84 -5.90 -12.07
N ALA A 116 8.70 -6.99 -11.30
CA ALA A 116 7.79 -8.09 -11.63
C ALA A 116 6.31 -7.70 -11.74
N LEU A 117 5.88 -6.67 -11.01
CA LEU A 117 4.51 -6.16 -10.98
C LEU A 117 4.48 -4.68 -11.40
N GLU A 118 5.34 -4.30 -12.35
CA GLU A 118 5.53 -2.93 -12.83
C GLU A 118 4.20 -2.20 -13.04
N ALA A 119 3.97 -1.20 -12.18
CA ALA A 119 2.81 -0.32 -12.20
C ALA A 119 3.17 1.02 -11.52
N PRO A 120 4.19 1.75 -12.01
CA PRO A 120 4.70 2.94 -11.34
C PRO A 120 3.65 4.06 -11.36
N VAL A 121 3.45 4.74 -10.23
CA VAL A 121 2.67 5.98 -10.18
C VAL A 121 3.54 7.12 -10.72
N GLU A 122 3.01 7.91 -11.66
CA GLU A 122 3.77 9.02 -12.25
C GLU A 122 4.18 10.06 -11.19
N PRO A 123 5.41 10.63 -11.24
CA PRO A 123 5.93 11.53 -10.21
C PRO A 123 5.01 12.72 -9.88
N TRP A 124 4.31 13.27 -10.88
CA TRP A 124 3.40 14.40 -10.68
C TRP A 124 2.21 14.07 -9.77
N PHE A 125 1.79 12.81 -9.73
CA PHE A 125 0.63 12.36 -8.96
C PHE A 125 1.02 11.77 -7.59
N LYS A 126 2.27 11.35 -7.39
CA LYS A 126 2.73 10.77 -6.13
C LYS A 126 2.47 11.64 -4.89
N PRO A 127 2.70 12.97 -4.88
CA PRO A 127 2.32 13.81 -3.74
C PRO A 127 0.82 13.74 -3.42
N LEU A 128 -0.03 13.68 -4.44
CA LEU A 128 -1.49 13.59 -4.29
C LEU A 128 -1.90 12.22 -3.73
N ALA A 129 -1.34 11.13 -4.27
CA ALA A 129 -1.56 9.78 -3.77
C ALA A 129 -1.10 9.63 -2.31
N TYR A 130 0.04 10.22 -1.94
CA TYR A 130 0.50 10.25 -0.56
C TYR A 130 -0.41 11.06 0.35
N ALA A 131 -0.90 12.22 -0.08
CA ALA A 131 -1.89 12.98 0.69
C ALA A 131 -3.17 12.15 0.95
N LEU A 132 -3.63 11.41 -0.06
CA LEU A 132 -4.80 10.54 0.06
C LEU A 132 -4.61 9.42 1.10
N ILE A 133 -3.44 8.79 1.20
CA ILE A 133 -3.23 7.72 2.20
C ILE A 133 -2.78 8.26 3.56
N LEU A 134 -2.09 9.41 3.62
CA LEU A 134 -1.53 9.94 4.86
C LEU A 134 -2.50 10.83 5.64
N LEU A 135 -3.40 11.55 4.97
CA LEU A 135 -4.24 12.56 5.65
C LEU A 135 -5.66 12.08 5.94
N ARG A 136 -6.03 10.89 5.45
CA ARG A 136 -7.31 10.25 5.75
C ARG A 136 -7.25 9.43 7.04
N GLU A 137 -8.43 9.23 7.63
CA GLU A 137 -8.61 8.49 8.88
C GLU A 137 -8.52 6.96 8.69
N ASN A 138 -8.82 6.46 7.49
CA ASN A 138 -8.94 5.03 7.19
C ASN A 138 -7.63 4.41 6.70
N GLY A 139 -7.34 3.19 7.16
CA GLY A 139 -6.18 2.41 6.75
C GLY A 139 -4.88 2.81 7.47
N VAL A 140 -3.87 1.95 7.32
CA VAL A 140 -2.51 2.18 7.82
C VAL A 140 -1.61 2.52 6.63
N PRO A 141 -1.18 3.79 6.46
CA PRO A 141 -0.34 4.17 5.34
C PRO A 141 1.09 3.64 5.46
N SER A 142 1.62 3.14 4.35
CA SER A 142 3.00 2.72 4.18
C SER A 142 3.73 3.65 3.21
N VAL A 143 4.85 4.22 3.65
CA VAL A 143 5.71 5.09 2.85
C VAL A 143 6.79 4.25 2.18
N PHE A 144 7.04 4.51 0.90
CA PHE A 144 8.03 3.76 0.13
C PHE A 144 9.40 4.44 0.21
N TYR A 145 10.44 3.65 0.49
CA TYR A 145 11.79 4.17 0.74
C TYR A 145 12.35 5.00 -0.44
N PRO A 146 12.33 4.51 -1.70
CA PRO A 146 12.76 5.29 -2.86
C PRO A 146 11.97 6.60 -3.07
N ASP A 147 10.71 6.67 -2.66
CA ASP A 147 9.93 7.90 -2.82
C ASP A 147 10.35 8.97 -1.79
N LEU A 148 10.87 8.55 -0.64
CA LEU A 148 11.37 9.45 0.40
C LEU A 148 12.84 9.85 0.20
N TYR A 149 13.67 8.94 -0.32
CA TYR A 149 15.13 9.12 -0.39
C TYR A 149 15.72 9.13 -1.80
N GLY A 150 14.90 8.86 -2.81
CA GLY A 150 15.33 8.60 -4.17
C GLY A 150 15.96 7.21 -4.32
N ALA A 151 16.10 6.76 -5.56
CA ALA A 151 16.87 5.57 -5.91
C ALA A 151 17.39 5.66 -7.34
N HIS A 152 18.51 4.99 -7.60
CA HIS A 152 19.08 4.84 -8.92
C HIS A 152 19.53 3.39 -9.12
N TYR A 153 19.12 2.76 -10.22
CA TYR A 153 19.47 1.38 -10.55
C TYR A 153 19.44 1.15 -12.06
N GLU A 154 19.98 0.01 -12.50
CA GLU A 154 19.84 -0.46 -13.87
C GLU A 154 19.05 -1.78 -13.87
N ASP A 155 18.16 -1.97 -14.84
CA ASP A 155 17.47 -3.24 -15.03
C ASP A 155 17.20 -3.54 -16.51
N VAL A 156 16.82 -4.78 -16.80
CA VAL A 156 16.59 -5.29 -18.16
C VAL A 156 15.11 -5.16 -18.52
N GLY A 157 14.83 -4.40 -19.57
CA GLY A 157 13.49 -4.25 -20.12
C GLY A 157 12.99 -5.49 -20.85
N GLY A 158 11.70 -5.50 -21.21
CA GLY A 158 11.09 -6.62 -21.95
C GLY A 158 11.69 -6.87 -23.35
N ASP A 159 12.51 -5.95 -23.86
CA ASP A 159 13.27 -6.07 -25.10
C ASP A 159 14.68 -6.64 -24.91
N GLY A 160 15.05 -6.98 -23.68
CA GLY A 160 16.37 -7.52 -23.32
C GLY A 160 17.48 -6.46 -23.21
N GLN A 161 17.16 -5.17 -23.31
CA GLN A 161 18.13 -4.09 -23.13
C GLN A 161 18.17 -3.61 -21.68
N THR A 162 19.34 -3.12 -21.25
CA THR A 162 19.53 -2.53 -19.92
C THR A 162 19.21 -1.05 -19.94
N TYR A 163 18.39 -0.60 -19.00
CA TYR A 163 17.97 0.79 -18.86
C TYR A 163 18.36 1.33 -17.49
N PRO A 164 18.93 2.54 -17.40
CA PRO A 164 19.07 3.23 -16.13
C PRO A 164 17.71 3.77 -15.70
N ILE A 165 17.33 3.48 -14.46
CA ILE A 165 16.13 4.01 -13.82
C ILE A 165 16.56 4.99 -12.74
N ASP A 166 15.96 6.17 -12.80
CA ASP A 166 16.08 7.21 -11.79
C ASP A 166 14.72 7.42 -11.12
N MET A 167 14.70 7.25 -9.81
CA MET A 167 13.54 7.52 -8.97
C MET A 167 13.82 8.77 -8.14
N PRO A 168 13.19 9.91 -8.46
CA PRO A 168 13.43 11.15 -7.73
C PRO A 168 12.76 11.11 -6.34
N ILE A 169 13.29 11.92 -5.43
CA ILE A 169 12.67 12.20 -4.14
C ILE A 169 11.33 12.92 -4.37
N ILE A 170 10.30 12.54 -3.63
CA ILE A 170 9.02 13.24 -3.59
C ILE A 170 9.10 14.33 -2.53
N GLU A 171 9.39 15.55 -2.98
CA GLU A 171 9.74 16.69 -2.12
C GLU A 171 8.70 17.02 -1.03
N GLN A 172 7.42 16.72 -1.24
CA GLN A 172 6.35 17.05 -0.28
C GLN A 172 6.11 15.94 0.76
N LEU A 173 6.77 14.79 0.65
CA LEU A 173 6.42 13.60 1.41
C LEU A 173 6.75 13.72 2.90
N ASP A 174 7.88 14.36 3.24
CA ASP A 174 8.26 14.64 4.63
C ASP A 174 7.26 15.59 5.31
N GLU A 175 6.82 16.65 4.61
CA GLU A 175 5.78 17.56 5.08
C GLU A 175 4.44 16.86 5.28
N LEU A 176 4.04 15.95 4.38
CA LEU A 176 2.82 15.15 4.52
C LEU A 176 2.89 14.19 5.72
N ILE A 177 4.05 13.58 5.97
CA ILE A 177 4.27 12.74 7.16
C ILE A 177 4.12 13.57 8.43
N LEU A 178 4.72 14.77 8.47
CA LEU A 178 4.56 15.70 9.59
C LEU A 178 3.11 16.15 9.76
N ALA A 179 2.40 16.39 8.65
CA ALA A 179 1.00 16.78 8.67
C ALA A 179 0.10 15.68 9.25
N ARG A 180 0.33 14.41 8.87
CA ARG A 180 -0.36 13.26 9.48
C ARG A 180 -0.14 13.22 10.99
N GLN A 181 1.11 13.37 11.44
CA GLN A 181 1.45 13.30 12.87
C GLN A 181 0.80 14.42 13.69
N ARG A 182 0.70 15.63 13.13
CA ARG A 182 0.30 16.83 13.89
C ARG A 182 -1.15 17.23 13.72
N PHE A 183 -1.75 16.98 12.56
CA PHE A 183 -3.00 17.63 12.15
C PHE A 183 -4.09 16.67 11.66
N ALA A 184 -3.76 15.49 11.14
CA ALA A 184 -4.75 14.54 10.62
C ALA A 184 -5.44 13.73 11.73
N HIS A 185 -6.10 14.44 12.66
CA HIS A 185 -6.82 13.88 13.80
C HIS A 185 -8.24 14.43 13.87
N GLY A 186 -9.18 13.63 14.35
CA GLY A 186 -10.58 14.03 14.54
C GLY A 186 -11.50 13.59 13.41
N VAL A 187 -12.69 14.17 13.37
CA VAL A 187 -13.76 13.76 12.44
C VAL A 187 -13.41 14.19 11.01
N GLN A 188 -13.47 13.23 10.08
CA GLN A 188 -13.28 13.45 8.66
C GLN A 188 -14.58 13.89 7.97
N THR A 189 -14.48 14.79 6.98
CA THR A 189 -15.56 15.14 6.06
C THR A 189 -15.05 14.96 4.63
N LEU A 190 -15.83 14.30 3.78
CA LEU A 190 -15.43 13.94 2.41
C LEU A 190 -16.13 14.81 1.37
N PHE A 191 -15.36 15.31 0.42
CA PHE A 191 -15.81 16.08 -0.74
C PHE A 191 -15.34 15.39 -2.02
N PHE A 192 -15.98 14.25 -2.34
CA PHE A 192 -15.74 13.47 -3.56
C PHE A 192 -16.84 13.76 -4.60
N ASP A 193 -17.04 15.05 -4.88
CA ASP A 193 -18.17 15.58 -5.66
C ASP A 193 -17.75 16.18 -7.01
N HIS A 194 -16.46 16.17 -7.34
CA HIS A 194 -15.95 16.64 -8.62
C HIS A 194 -14.85 15.74 -9.20
N PRO A 195 -14.89 15.40 -10.51
CA PRO A 195 -14.02 14.39 -11.12
C PRO A 195 -12.53 14.77 -11.15
N ASN A 196 -12.19 16.03 -10.95
CA ASN A 196 -10.80 16.52 -11.00
C ASN A 196 -10.33 17.21 -9.72
N CYS A 197 -11.19 17.30 -8.70
CA CYS A 197 -10.87 18.03 -7.47
C CYS A 197 -11.65 17.41 -6.32
N ILE A 198 -10.95 16.71 -5.44
CA ILE A 198 -11.54 16.04 -4.28
C ILE A 198 -10.79 16.45 -3.02
N ALA A 199 -11.46 16.34 -1.87
CA ALA A 199 -10.87 16.56 -0.56
C ALA A 199 -11.43 15.60 0.50
#